data_AF-A0A2U3QAA9-F1
#
_entry.id   AF-A0A2U3QAA9-F1
#
_cell.length_a   1.000
_cell.length_b   1.000
_cell.length_c   1.000
_cell.angle_alpha   90.00
_cell.angle_beta   90.00
_cell.angle_gamma   90.00
#
_symmetry.space_group_name_H-M   'P 1'
#
loop_
_entity.id
_entity.type
_entity.pdbx_description
1 polymer ?
#
loop_
_entity_poly.entity_id
_entity_poly.type
_entity_poly.pdbx_seq_one_letter_code
_entity_poly.pdbx_strand_id
1 'polypeptide(L)' 'MACMSVIEIYIGEVVVRAGVDVDEAHLQRVIRAVRSA' A
#
# COMPACT_ATOMS: atom_id res chain seq x y z
N MET A 1 18.67 0.15 13.06
CA MET A 1 18.59 -0.49 11.74
C MET A 1 17.12 -0.80 11.48
N ALA A 2 16.36 0.10 10.85
CA ALA A 2 14.97 -0.20 10.52
C ALA A 2 14.99 -1.18 9.33
N CYS A 3 14.65 -2.44 9.57
CA CYS A 3 14.33 -3.38 8.50
C CYS A 3 12.97 -2.93 7.95
N MET A 4 12.97 -1.94 7.05
CA MET A 4 11.75 -1.44 6.43
C MET A 4 11.19 -2.57 5.56
N SER A 5 10.41 -3.43 6.20
CA SER A 5 9.83 -4.60 5.57
C SER A 5 8.77 -4.08 4.63
N VAL A 6 8.82 -4.46 3.35
CA VAL A 6 7.86 -3.99 2.35
C VAL A 6 6.90 -5.13 2.07
N ILE A 7 5.60 -4.86 2.14
CA ILE A 7 4.54 -5.77 1.73
C ILE A 7 4.04 -5.40 0.33
N GLU A 8 3.70 -6.41 -0.45
CA GLU A 8 3.07 -6.25 -1.77
C GLU A 8 1.57 -6.51 -1.63
N ILE A 9 0.78 -5.50 -1.99
CA ILE A 9 -0.68 -5.51 -1.92
C ILE A 9 -1.21 -5.53 -3.34
N TYR A 10 -1.95 -6.58 -3.68
CA TYR A 10 -2.55 -6.75 -5.00
C TYR A 10 -3.99 -6.21 -5.00
N ILE A 11 -4.25 -5.17 -5.81
CA ILE A 11 -5.56 -4.55 -6.00
C ILE A 11 -5.97 -4.76 -7.46
N GLY A 12 -6.65 -5.86 -7.74
CA GLY A 12 -6.95 -6.27 -9.12
C GLY A 12 -5.65 -6.50 -9.90
N GLU A 13 -5.42 -5.68 -10.93
CA GLU A 13 -4.23 -5.72 -11.78
C GLU A 13 -3.08 -4.83 -11.25
N VAL A 14 -3.32 -4.04 -10.19
CA VAL A 14 -2.36 -3.07 -9.65
C VAL A 14 -1.62 -3.66 -8.46
N VAL A 15 -0.28 -3.58 -8.49
CA VAL A 15 0.58 -3.98 -7.37
C VAL A 15 1.02 -2.73 -6.61
N VAL A 16 0.70 -2.67 -5.32
CA VAL A 16 1.08 -1.60 -4.41
C VAL A 16 2.16 -2.10 -3.47
N ARG A 17 3.30 -1.41 -3.42
CA ARG A 17 4.38 -1.67 -2.47
C ARG A 17 4.28 -0.69 -1.31
N ALA A 18 4.04 -1.21 -0.10
CA ALA A 18 3.93 -0.41 1.11
C ALA A 18 4.86 -0.93 2.20
N GLY A 19 5.35 -0.04 3.06
CA GLY A 19 6.10 -0.44 4.26
C GLY A 19 5.20 -1.22 5.23
N VAL A 20 5.78 -2.08 6.07
CA VAL A 20 5.05 -2.85 7.09
C VAL A 20 4.49 -1.94 8.18
N ASP A 21 5.12 -0.79 8.37
CA ASP A 21 4.69 0.26 9.31
C ASP A 21 3.58 1.14 8.71
N VAL A 22 2.98 0.75 7.58
CA VAL A 22 1.93 1.55 6.94
C VAL A 22 0.62 1.44 7.72
N ASP A 23 0.13 2.57 8.21
CA ASP A 23 -1.16 2.61 8.91
C ASP A 23 -2.35 2.55 7.94
N GLU A 24 -3.51 2.16 8.48
CA GLU A 24 -4.76 2.02 7.73
C GLU A 24 -5.15 3.27 6.94
N ALA A 25 -4.91 4.47 7.50
CA ALA A 25 -5.23 5.74 6.84
C ALA A 25 -4.41 5.96 5.56
N HIS A 26 -3.16 5.48 5.53
CA HIS A 26 -2.34 5.54 4.32
C HIS A 26 -2.83 4.51 3.30
N LEU A 27 -3.12 3.29 3.73
CA LEU A 27 -3.65 2.24 2.84
C LEU A 27 -4.98 2.65 2.19
N GLN A 28 -5.91 3.24 2.96
CA GLN A 28 -7.17 3.75 2.43
C GLN A 28 -6.98 4.82 1.35
N ARG A 29 -5.99 5.71 1.49
CA ARG A 29 -5.68 6.71 0.47
C ARG A 29 -5.19 6.07 -0.82
N VAL A 30 -4.31 5.07 -0.72
CA VAL A 30 -3.80 4.36 -1.91
C VAL A 30 -4.93 3.63 -2.62
N ILE A 31 -5.77 2.88 -1.89
CA ILE A 31 -6.92 2.17 -2.47
C ILE A 31 -7.86 3.15 -3.18
N ARG A 32 -8.15 4.30 -2.55
CA ARG A 32 -8.98 5.35 -3.17
C ARG A 32 -8.36 5.93 -4.43
N ALA A 33 -7.06 6.22 -4.41
CA ALA A 33 -6.35 6.75 -5.56
C ALA A 33 -6.38 5.77 -6.74
N VAL A 34 -6.12 4.48 -6.49
CA VAL A 34 -6.16 3.43 -7.53
C VAL A 34 -7.56 3.29 -8.14
N ARG A 35 -8.62 3.35 -7.32
CA ARG A 35 -10.02 3.26 -7.79
C ARG A 35 -10.50 4.49 -8.57
N SER A 36 -9.83 5.63 -8.44
CA SER A 36 -10.22 6.90 -9.08
C SER A 36 -9.55 7.13 -10.44
N ALA A 37 -8.60 6.28 -10.81
CA ALA A 37 -7.92 6.29 -12.10
C ALA A 37 -8.70 5.45 -13.12
#